data_AF-A0A7W5PSX5-F1
#
_entry.id   AF-A0A7W5PSX5-F1
#
_cell.length_a   1.000
_cell.length_b   1.000
_cell.length_c   1.000
_cell.angle_alpha   90.00
_cell.angle_beta   90.00
_cell.angle_gamma   90.00
#
_symmetry.space_group_name_H-M   'P 1'
#
loop_
_entity.id
_entity.type
_entity.pdbx_description
1 polymer ?
#
loop_
_entity_poly.entity_id
_entity_poly.type
_entity_poly.pdbx_seq_one_letter_code
_entity_poly.pdbx_strand_id
1 'polypeptide(L)' 'MAVSKPSSGAQAGERKLRKVALDAGYHHFRRASETPFNMIFEARN' A
#
# COMPACT_ATOMS: atom_id res chain seq x y z
N MET A 1 -1.19 -14.42 -18.79
CA MET A 1 -1.79 -13.49 -17.82
C MET A 1 -0.72 -12.50 -17.39
N ALA A 2 -0.78 -11.25 -17.85
CA ALA A 2 0.16 -10.23 -17.40
C ALA A 2 -0.30 -9.73 -16.03
N VAL A 3 0.50 -9.97 -14.98
CA VAL A 3 0.36 -9.22 -13.73
C VAL A 3 0.72 -7.79 -14.06
N SER A 4 -0.30 -6.96 -14.27
CA SER A 4 -0.17 -5.54 -14.56
C SER A 4 0.74 -4.93 -13.49
N LYS A 5 1.90 -4.40 -13.92
CA LYS A 5 2.76 -3.61 -13.04
C LYS A 5 1.89 -2.52 -12.39
N PRO A 6 1.93 -2.34 -11.06
CA PRO A 6 1.15 -1.29 -10.42
C PRO A 6 1.53 0.05 -11.06
N SER A 7 0.53 0.81 -11.47
CA SER A 7 0.73 2.09 -12.15
C SER A 7 1.51 3.04 -11.26
N SER A 8 2.31 3.94 -11.84
CA SER A 8 3.13 4.88 -11.07
C SER A 8 2.31 5.75 -10.11
N GLY A 9 1.03 5.97 -10.39
CA GLY A 9 0.09 6.63 -9.49
C GLY A 9 -0.24 5.79 -8.24
N ALA A 10 -0.48 4.50 -8.40
CA ALA A 10 -0.72 3.59 -7.28
C ALA A 10 0.51 3.47 -6.37
N GLN A 11 1.71 3.36 -6.94
CA GLN A 11 2.96 3.33 -6.16
C GLN A 11 3.23 4.65 -5.42
N ALA A 12 2.87 5.78 -6.03
CA ALA A 12 2.97 7.08 -5.37
C ALA A 12 1.97 7.20 -4.21
N GLY A 13 0.75 6.68 -4.37
CA GLY A 13 -0.25 6.59 -3.30
C GLY A 13 0.21 5.69 -2.16
N GLU A 14 0.73 4.50 -2.47
CA GLU A 14 1.26 3.55 -1.48
C GLU A 14 2.35 4.18 -0.61
N ARG A 15 3.32 4.89 -1.20
CA ARG A 15 4.38 5.57 -0.43
C ARG A 15 3.83 6.63 0.52
N LYS A 16 2.82 7.40 0.10
CA LYS A 16 2.19 8.41 0.96
C LYS A 16 1.45 7.76 2.13
N LEU A 17 0.68 6.70 1.87
CA LEU A 17 -0.04 5.95 2.91
C LEU A 17 0.92 5.30 3.91
N ARG A 18 2.02 4.71 3.43
CA ARG A 18 3.08 4.16 4.29
C ARG A 18 3.62 5.22 5.24
N LYS A 19 3.94 6.41 4.73
CA LYS A 19 4.46 7.50 5.56
C LYS A 19 3.47 7.87 6.67
N VAL A 20 2.20 8.05 6.33
CA VAL A 20 1.15 8.37 7.32
C VAL A 20 1.03 7.27 8.38
N ALA A 21 1.11 5.99 8.01
CA ALA A 21 1.05 4.89 8.96
C ALA A 21 2.25 4.88 9.94
N LEU A 22 3.46 5.13 9.43
CA LEU A 22 4.66 5.21 10.26
C LEU A 22 4.62 6.44 11.19
N ASP A 23 4.19 7.60 10.67
CA ASP A 23 4.03 8.83 11.44
C ASP A 23 2.95 8.68 12.53
N ALA A 24 1.95 7.80 12.31
CA ALA A 24 0.93 7.43 13.29
C ALA A 24 1.40 6.42 14.36
N GLY A 25 2.66 5.96 14.29
CA GLY A 25 3.26 5.07 15.29
C GLY A 25 3.16 3.57 14.98
N TYR A 26 2.62 3.17 13.82
CA TYR A 26 2.68 1.78 13.40
C TYR A 26 4.10 1.41 12.97
N HIS A 27 4.58 0.24 13.36
CA HIS A 27 5.92 -0.23 13.00
C HIS A 27 5.93 -1.17 11.80
N HIS A 28 4.78 -1.75 11.45
CA HIS A 28 4.64 -2.68 10.35
C HIS A 28 3.52 -2.24 9.41
N PHE A 29 3.89 -1.99 8.14
CA PHE A 29 2.97 -1.60 7.07
C PHE A 29 3.24 -2.44 5.83
N ARG A 30 2.22 -3.16 5.35
CA ARG A 30 2.31 -3.97 4.13
C ARG A 30 1.01 -3.97 3.33
N ARG A 31 1.12 -4.30 2.04
CA ARG A 31 -0.03 -4.61 1.21
C ARG A 31 -0.54 -6.01 1.54
N ALA A 32 -1.76 -6.10 2.06
CA ALA A 32 -2.38 -7.36 2.45
C ALA A 32 -3.01 -8.08 1.26
N SER A 33 -3.66 -7.33 0.36
CA SER A 33 -4.23 -7.85 -0.87
C SER A 33 -4.37 -6.76 -1.94
N GLU A 34 -4.52 -7.18 -3.18
CA GLU A 34 -4.73 -6.31 -4.34
C GLU A 34 -5.76 -6.93 -5.28
N THR A 35 -6.69 -6.10 -5.76
CA THR A 35 -7.60 -6.39 -6.86
C THR A 35 -7.42 -5.32 -7.94
N PRO A 36 -8.00 -5.48 -9.15
CA PRO A 36 -7.88 -4.45 -10.20
C PRO A 36 -8.37 -3.05 -9.79
N PHE A 37 -9.22 -2.97 -8.75
CA PHE A 37 -9.85 -1.73 -8.30
C PHE A 37 -9.40 -1.30 -6.90
N ASN A 38 -8.97 -2.24 -6.05
CA ASN A 38 -8.67 -1.97 -4.65
C ASN A 38 -7.28 -2.45 -4.27
N MET A 39 -6.60 -1.64 -3.45
CA MET A 39 -5.39 -2.04 -2.73
C MET A 39 -5.69 -1.97 -1.24
N ILE A 40 -5.52 -3.09 -0.55
CA ILE A 40 -5.77 -3.19 0.89
C ILE A 40 -4.42 -3.24 1.61
N PHE A 41 -4.25 -2.37 2.60
CA PHE A 41 -3.05 -2.29 3.42
C PHE A 41 -3.35 -2.68 4.87
N GLU A 42 -2.40 -3.37 5.49
CA GLU A 42 -2.41 -3.70 6.91
C GLU A 42 -1.35 -2.85 7.62
N ALA A 43 -1.75 -2.18 8.70
CA ALA A 43 -0.88 -1.46 9.61
C ALA A 43 -1.03 -2.06 11.01
N ARG A 44 0.10 -2.43 11.63
CA ARG A 44 0.13 -3.04 12.96
C ARG A 44 1.38 -2.62 13.73
N ASN A 45 1.30 -2.78 15.05
CA ASN A 45 2.45 -2.67 15.95
C ASN A 45 3.25 -3.98 15.96
#